data_AF-A0A9D7RKR2-F1
#
_entry.id   AF-A0A9D7RKR2-F1
#
_cell.length_a   1.000
_cell.length_b   1.000
_cell.length_c   1.000
_cell.angle_alpha   90.00
_cell.angle_beta   90.00
_cell.angle_gamma   90.00
#
_symmetry.space_group_name_H-M   'P 1'
#
loop_
_entity.id
_entity.type
_entity.pdbx_description
1 polymer ?
#
loop_
_entity_poly.entity_id
_entity_poly.type
_entity_poly.pdbx_seq_one_letter_code
_entity_poly.pdbx_strand_id
1 'polypeptide(L)'
;MAYPIIHRNHGEKPATDAIPTLRLVQSGRSYADRLLEPGFPYGEDLLQFIWQQRLFEQHALRTTDGRPVEVLKPGRIQQNSGPDLTGAELRIDGQTWAGTVEVHLRSSEWNAHGHQFDPAYENVALHVVYEHDAEVKTRQGRALPTVELMSRVSTDSIALHHALMRGQGFVPCANLLGQLDPLRTSTWLERVLIERLERKTIEVEALYKQLHGDPAETLYHMLARAFGLKVNAEPFGMLAHALPLRTVLKYRDNALRTEALLFGQAGLLHVDFVDDHPRQLQQEHALLAHMHGLRPAPVAAWKFGRMRPVNFPTVRIAQLAQLLMRCDGSFTALLETDTVAELHHLLDIEASAYWTDHYTFDRPSTPRPKRLGRAGADHLIINAIVPTLFALGRLQGRPEAGERALHLLEQLPAEHNQLLRSWGQLRHSRRHRRPWPGPHRTEEHLLHPPQVLILRHRQPVAPQHRQIGS
;
A
#
# COMPACT_ATOMS: atom_id res chain seq x y z
N MET A 1 13.70 -43.65 33.52
CA MET A 1 15.02 -43.72 34.17
C MET A 1 15.23 -42.43 34.95
N ALA A 2 15.71 -42.57 36.18
CA ALA A 2 15.70 -41.57 37.25
C ALA A 2 16.83 -40.52 37.14
N TYR A 3 16.52 -39.28 37.58
CA TYR A 3 17.28 -38.28 38.39
C TYR A 3 18.81 -38.04 38.18
N PRO A 4 19.38 -36.84 38.45
CA PRO A 4 19.05 -36.00 39.62
C PRO A 4 18.96 -34.47 39.46
N ILE A 5 18.32 -33.92 40.50
CA ILE A 5 18.27 -32.56 41.00
C ILE A 5 19.68 -32.12 41.47
N ILE A 6 20.06 -30.87 41.18
CA ILE A 6 21.08 -30.13 41.95
C ILE A 6 20.54 -28.73 42.27
N HIS A 7 20.43 -28.43 43.57
CA HIS A 7 20.22 -27.09 44.13
C HIS A 7 21.56 -26.53 44.63
N ARG A 8 21.94 -25.31 44.21
CA ARG A 8 22.15 -24.10 45.06
C ARG A 8 22.90 -22.97 44.31
N ASN A 9 22.35 -21.75 44.46
CA ASN A 9 22.92 -20.38 44.51
C ASN A 9 24.44 -20.22 44.29
N HIS A 10 24.96 -19.24 43.56
CA HIS A 10 24.82 -17.79 43.71
C HIS A 10 25.41 -17.05 42.49
N GLY A 11 24.83 -15.91 42.12
CA GLY A 11 25.55 -14.78 41.53
C GLY A 11 25.94 -14.87 40.06
N GLU A 12 25.03 -14.46 39.17
CA GLU A 12 25.40 -13.74 37.94
C GLU A 12 24.17 -13.02 37.38
N LYS A 13 24.26 -11.70 37.28
CA LYS A 13 23.25 -10.84 36.65
C LYS A 13 23.21 -11.16 35.14
N PRO A 14 22.05 -11.34 34.50
CA PRO A 14 22.00 -11.35 33.05
C PRO A 14 22.36 -9.96 32.52
N ALA A 15 23.32 -9.93 31.58
CA ALA A 15 23.81 -8.74 30.92
C ALA A 15 22.65 -7.99 30.24
N THR A 16 22.36 -6.80 30.73
CA THR A 16 21.59 -5.78 30.04
C THR A 16 22.43 -5.25 28.88
N ASP A 17 22.24 -5.79 27.68
CA ASP A 17 22.69 -5.14 26.45
C ASP A 17 21.79 -3.92 26.20
N ALA A 18 22.19 -2.83 26.84
CA ALA A 18 21.59 -1.52 26.69
C ALA A 18 21.62 -1.09 25.22
N ILE A 19 20.46 -0.69 24.70
CA ILE A 19 20.36 0.27 23.59
C ILE A 19 21.36 1.39 23.92
N PRO A 20 22.26 1.79 23.01
CA PRO A 20 23.31 2.75 23.32
C PRO A 20 22.66 4.00 23.88
N THR A 21 22.85 4.19 25.18
CA THR A 21 22.38 5.33 25.94
C THR A 21 23.11 6.51 25.32
N LEU A 22 22.42 7.22 24.42
CA LEU A 22 22.92 8.44 23.81
C LEU A 22 23.20 9.40 24.97
N ARG A 23 24.49 9.50 25.33
CA ARG A 23 25.01 10.49 26.26
C ARG A 23 24.55 11.87 25.79
N LEU A 24 23.57 12.44 26.48
CA LEU A 24 23.29 13.88 26.55
C LEU A 24 22.44 14.12 27.81
N VAL A 25 23.06 13.86 28.96
CA VAL A 25 22.69 14.46 30.24
C VAL A 25 23.32 15.85 30.24
N GLN A 26 22.70 16.84 29.59
CA GLN A 26 23.19 18.24 29.63
C GLN A 26 22.10 19.30 29.83
N SER A 27 20.83 18.94 30.06
CA SER A 27 19.77 19.94 30.33
C SER A 27 18.97 19.76 31.62
N GLY A 28 19.22 18.72 32.43
CA GLY A 28 18.53 18.52 33.72
C GLY A 28 17.01 18.29 33.62
N ARG A 29 16.44 18.17 32.42
CA ARG A 29 15.01 17.91 32.19
C ARG A 29 14.76 16.44 31.88
N SER A 30 13.61 15.93 32.33
CA SER A 30 13.18 14.56 32.03
C SER A 30 12.89 14.43 30.54
N TYR A 31 13.18 13.26 29.97
CA TYR A 31 12.72 12.94 28.60
C TYR A 31 11.19 12.98 28.47
N ALA A 32 10.46 12.86 29.59
CA ALA A 32 9.01 13.03 29.64
C ALA A 32 8.57 14.44 29.20
N ASP A 33 9.34 15.49 29.52
CA ASP A 33 8.92 16.86 29.25
C ASP A 33 9.08 17.24 27.75
N ARG A 34 9.68 16.37 26.93
CA ARG A 34 10.05 16.70 25.54
C ARG A 34 8.85 16.93 24.63
N LEU A 35 7.75 16.19 24.83
CA LEU A 35 6.55 16.41 24.03
C LEU A 35 5.93 17.79 24.29
N LEU A 36 6.15 18.35 25.49
CA LEU A 36 5.66 19.66 25.89
C LEU A 36 6.59 20.81 25.49
N GLU A 37 7.75 20.54 24.88
CA GLU A 37 8.67 21.58 24.45
C GLU A 37 8.17 22.25 23.15
N PRO A 38 7.97 23.58 23.11
CA PRO A 38 7.45 24.29 21.93
C PRO A 38 8.30 24.12 20.64
N GLY A 39 9.56 23.70 20.78
CA GLY A 39 10.47 23.41 19.68
C GLY A 39 10.50 21.94 19.26
N PHE A 40 9.66 21.07 19.84
CA PHE A 40 9.61 19.66 19.52
C PHE A 40 8.77 19.43 18.24
N PRO A 41 9.38 19.00 17.13
CA PRO A 41 8.81 19.17 15.79
C PRO A 41 7.59 18.28 15.44
N TYR A 42 7.11 17.44 16.36
CA TYR A 42 6.07 16.44 16.06
C TYR A 42 4.97 16.31 17.13
N GLY A 43 4.96 17.17 18.17
CA GLY A 43 4.10 17.10 19.37
C GLY A 43 2.88 16.16 19.32
N GLU A 44 1.78 16.63 18.73
CA GLU A 44 0.50 15.91 18.65
C GLU A 44 0.54 14.74 17.65
N ASP A 45 1.17 14.90 16.48
CA ASP A 45 1.30 13.85 15.46
C ASP A 45 1.91 12.56 16.04
N LEU A 46 2.93 12.71 16.89
CA LEU A 46 3.55 11.58 17.58
C LEU A 46 2.59 10.94 18.59
N LEU A 47 1.83 11.75 19.33
CA LEU A 47 0.87 11.24 20.32
C LEU A 47 -0.31 10.52 19.64
N GLN A 48 -0.79 11.04 18.51
CA GLN A 48 -1.79 10.37 17.66
C GLN A 48 -1.27 9.02 17.18
N PHE A 49 -0.01 8.95 16.73
CA PHE A 49 0.63 7.71 16.32
C PHE A 49 0.76 6.72 17.50
N ILE A 50 1.21 7.19 18.67
CA ILE A 50 1.32 6.37 19.89
C ILE A 50 -0.05 5.79 20.27
N TRP A 51 -1.11 6.60 20.21
CA TRP A 51 -2.47 6.16 20.48
C TRP A 51 -2.96 5.13 19.46
N GLN A 52 -2.90 5.46 18.16
CA GLN A 52 -3.36 4.60 17.08
C GLN A 52 -2.66 3.23 17.10
N GLN A 53 -1.35 3.22 17.36
CA GLN A 53 -0.53 2.02 17.39
C GLN A 53 -0.53 1.32 18.76
N ARG A 54 -1.16 1.93 19.78
CA ARG A 54 -1.20 1.46 21.17
C ARG A 54 0.19 1.27 21.79
N LEU A 55 1.10 2.20 21.55
CA LEU A 55 2.48 2.20 22.04
C LEU A 55 2.57 2.81 23.45
N PHE A 56 1.70 2.38 24.35
CA PHE A 56 1.60 2.83 25.74
C PHE A 56 1.14 1.68 26.64
N GLU A 57 1.32 1.83 27.95
CA GLU A 57 0.90 0.84 28.94
C GLU A 57 -0.63 0.75 29.01
N GLN A 58 -1.18 -0.33 28.45
CA GLN A 58 -2.62 -0.56 28.34
C GLN A 58 -3.22 -1.13 29.63
N HIS A 59 -2.41 -1.70 30.53
CA HIS A 59 -2.93 -2.31 31.76
C HIS A 59 -3.65 -1.27 32.62
N ALA A 60 -4.86 -1.62 33.07
CA ALA A 60 -5.69 -0.77 33.93
C ALA A 60 -5.82 0.68 33.42
N LEU A 61 -6.03 0.86 32.11
CA LEU A 61 -6.28 2.18 31.54
C LEU A 61 -7.54 2.79 32.16
N ARG A 62 -7.44 4.05 32.58
CA ARG A 62 -8.51 4.80 33.24
C ARG A 62 -8.55 6.21 32.70
N THR A 63 -9.74 6.77 32.70
CA THR A 63 -9.93 8.21 32.52
C THR A 63 -9.42 8.97 33.75
N THR A 64 -9.26 10.28 33.61
CA THR A 64 -8.84 11.20 34.67
C THR A 64 -9.81 11.24 35.86
N ASP A 65 -11.09 10.92 35.64
CA ASP A 65 -12.11 10.75 36.70
C ASP A 65 -12.19 9.31 37.26
N GLY A 66 -11.30 8.42 36.82
CA GLY A 66 -11.12 7.08 37.38
C GLY A 66 -11.92 5.97 36.71
N ARG A 67 -12.79 6.27 35.72
CA ARG A 67 -13.56 5.23 35.01
C ARG A 67 -12.64 4.32 34.19
N PRO A 68 -12.82 2.98 34.23
CA PRO A 68 -12.01 2.05 33.46
C PRO A 68 -12.25 2.21 31.96
N VAL A 69 -11.18 2.13 31.16
CA VAL A 69 -11.20 2.25 29.71
C VAL A 69 -10.57 1.01 29.08
N GLU A 70 -11.23 0.45 28.08
CA GLU A 70 -10.65 -0.55 27.20
C GLU A 70 -10.77 -0.08 25.74
N VAL A 71 -9.65 -0.15 25.03
CA VAL A 71 -9.59 0.23 23.62
C VAL A 71 -9.91 -0.99 22.76
N LEU A 72 -11.10 -1.04 22.16
CA LEU A 72 -11.49 -2.12 21.23
C LEU A 72 -10.92 -1.82 19.83
N LYS A 73 -11.15 -0.59 19.34
CA LYS A 73 -10.52 -0.01 18.14
C LYS A 73 -10.05 1.40 18.47
N PRO A 74 -8.75 1.73 18.29
CA PRO A 74 -8.23 3.06 18.64
C PRO A 74 -8.70 4.17 17.69
N GLY A 75 -9.29 3.81 16.55
CA GLY A 75 -9.62 4.72 15.46
C GLY A 75 -8.51 4.78 14.40
N ARG A 76 -8.78 5.51 13.32
CA ARG A 76 -7.82 5.78 12.23
C ARG A 76 -7.60 7.28 12.11
N ILE A 77 -6.34 7.70 12.15
CA ILE A 77 -5.94 9.09 11.89
C ILE A 77 -6.52 9.53 10.55
N GLN A 78 -7.21 10.66 10.53
CA GLN A 78 -7.69 11.32 9.32
C GLN A 78 -6.85 12.56 9.00
N GLN A 79 -6.95 13.06 7.76
CA GLN A 79 -6.31 14.31 7.34
C GLN A 79 -7.30 15.41 6.93
N ASN A 80 -8.59 15.16 7.18
CA ASN A 80 -9.63 16.15 6.93
C ASN A 80 -9.84 17.01 8.19
N SER A 81 -10.67 18.04 8.10
CA SER A 81 -11.09 18.82 9.26
C SER A 81 -11.91 17.98 10.25
N GLY A 82 -11.88 18.36 11.53
CA GLY A 82 -12.55 17.67 12.61
C GLY A 82 -11.61 16.76 13.41
N PRO A 83 -12.15 15.86 14.25
CA PRO A 83 -11.34 15.14 15.22
C PRO A 83 -10.25 14.25 14.61
N ASP A 84 -9.16 14.07 15.34
CA ASP A 84 -7.94 13.42 14.84
C ASP A 84 -8.14 11.99 14.34
N LEU A 85 -8.85 11.16 15.11
CA LEU A 85 -9.10 9.76 14.74
C LEU A 85 -10.59 9.47 14.59
N THR A 86 -10.91 8.75 13.52
CA THR A 86 -12.28 8.34 13.17
C THR A 86 -12.48 6.84 13.33
N GLY A 87 -13.73 6.42 13.63
CA GLY A 87 -14.09 5.01 13.75
C GLY A 87 -13.47 4.30 14.94
N ALA A 88 -13.33 4.99 16.07
CA ALA A 88 -12.90 4.39 17.32
C ALA A 88 -14.05 3.63 17.99
N GLU A 89 -13.73 2.53 18.66
CA GLU A 89 -14.63 1.75 19.49
C GLU A 89 -13.97 1.55 20.85
N LEU A 90 -14.61 2.01 21.91
CA LEU A 90 -14.05 2.05 23.26
C LEU A 90 -15.07 1.48 24.24
N ARG A 91 -14.62 0.82 25.30
CA ARG A 91 -15.48 0.45 26.43
C ARG A 91 -15.07 1.28 27.64
N ILE A 92 -15.94 2.19 28.07
CA ILE A 92 -15.71 3.11 29.20
C ILE A 92 -16.77 2.79 30.26
N ASP A 93 -16.31 2.43 31.46
CA ASP A 93 -17.19 2.03 32.59
C ASP A 93 -18.22 0.94 32.22
N GLY A 94 -17.80 -0.02 31.41
CA GLY A 94 -18.65 -1.12 30.95
C GLY A 94 -19.56 -0.79 29.75
N GLN A 95 -19.70 0.48 29.36
CA GLN A 95 -20.47 0.89 28.19
C GLN A 95 -19.60 1.00 26.94
N THR A 96 -20.08 0.45 25.82
CA THR A 96 -19.40 0.59 24.52
C THR A 96 -19.77 1.89 23.83
N TRP A 97 -18.76 2.64 23.43
CA TRP A 97 -18.84 3.90 22.70
C TRP A 97 -18.26 3.70 21.30
N ALA A 98 -18.96 4.22 20.29
CA ALA A 98 -18.47 4.33 18.92
C ALA A 98 -18.43 5.82 18.56
N GLY A 99 -17.28 6.31 18.10
CA GLY A 99 -17.12 7.74 17.83
C GLY A 99 -15.71 8.11 17.37
N THR A 100 -15.34 9.36 17.60
CA THR A 100 -14.02 9.88 17.31
C THR A 100 -13.15 9.99 18.56
N VAL A 101 -11.84 10.07 18.36
CA VAL A 101 -10.87 10.38 19.41
C VAL A 101 -10.16 11.67 19.02
N GLU A 102 -10.03 12.56 19.98
CA GLU A 102 -9.26 13.79 19.84
C GLU A 102 -7.97 13.70 20.66
N VAL A 103 -6.86 14.19 20.11
CA VAL A 103 -5.55 14.10 20.75
C VAL A 103 -4.95 15.49 20.92
N HIS A 104 -4.46 15.78 22.12
CA HIS A 104 -3.76 17.04 22.41
C HIS A 104 -2.54 16.76 23.28
N LEU A 105 -1.58 17.67 23.32
CA LEU A 105 -0.50 17.58 24.31
C LEU A 105 -1.04 17.91 25.70
N ARG A 106 -1.88 18.94 25.79
CA ARG A 106 -2.53 19.36 27.04
C ARG A 106 -4.04 19.39 26.89
N SER A 107 -4.78 19.02 27.94
CA SER A 107 -6.24 19.08 27.86
C SER A 107 -6.77 20.50 27.63
N SER A 108 -6.08 21.53 28.15
CA SER A 108 -6.42 22.94 27.92
C SER A 108 -6.42 23.37 26.44
N GLU A 109 -5.70 22.67 25.56
CA GLU A 109 -5.63 22.95 24.13
C GLU A 109 -6.99 22.75 23.45
N TRP A 110 -7.86 21.89 24.00
CA TRP A 110 -9.26 21.78 23.57
C TRP A 110 -9.97 23.14 23.51
N ASN A 111 -9.76 23.96 24.56
CA ASN A 111 -10.36 25.28 24.65
C ASN A 111 -9.62 26.31 23.81
N ALA A 112 -8.29 26.18 23.71
CA ALA A 112 -7.44 27.07 22.93
C ALA A 112 -7.73 26.96 21.42
N HIS A 113 -8.06 25.76 20.95
CA HIS A 113 -8.44 25.48 19.57
C HIS A 113 -9.92 25.76 19.26
N GLY A 114 -10.73 26.10 20.27
CA GLY A 114 -12.14 26.47 20.07
C GLY A 114 -13.10 25.29 19.91
N HIS A 115 -12.66 24.06 20.21
CA HIS A 115 -13.47 22.84 20.06
C HIS A 115 -14.71 22.82 20.96
N GLN A 116 -14.69 23.54 22.08
CA GLN A 116 -15.84 23.77 22.95
C GLN A 116 -16.99 24.52 22.26
N PHE A 117 -16.77 25.12 21.09
CA PHE A 117 -17.81 25.80 20.30
C PHE A 117 -18.14 25.08 18.99
N ASP A 118 -17.38 24.06 18.62
CA ASP A 118 -17.47 23.40 17.32
C ASP A 118 -18.38 22.15 17.37
N PRO A 119 -19.48 22.12 16.59
CA PRO A 119 -20.36 20.95 16.54
C PRO A 119 -19.70 19.67 15.99
N ALA A 120 -18.62 19.77 15.20
CA ALA A 120 -17.90 18.60 14.68
C ALA A 120 -17.27 17.74 15.79
N TYR A 121 -17.04 18.34 16.95
CA TYR A 121 -16.38 17.71 18.10
C TYR A 121 -17.38 17.12 19.11
N GLU A 122 -18.68 17.25 18.85
CA GLU A 122 -19.72 16.74 19.76
C GLU A 122 -19.74 15.20 19.82
N ASN A 123 -19.24 14.52 18.79
CA ASN A 123 -19.14 13.06 18.73
C ASN A 123 -17.80 12.49 19.22
N VAL A 124 -16.94 13.32 19.83
CA VAL A 124 -15.70 12.86 20.46
C VAL A 124 -16.07 11.96 21.65
N ALA A 125 -15.70 10.70 21.52
CA ALA A 125 -15.94 9.65 22.51
C ALA A 125 -14.87 9.65 23.60
N LEU A 126 -13.65 10.08 23.27
CA LEU A 126 -12.53 10.13 24.19
C LEU A 126 -11.56 11.25 23.79
N HIS A 127 -11.11 12.02 24.77
CA HIS A 127 -9.99 12.94 24.64
C HIS A 127 -8.73 12.27 25.18
N VAL A 128 -7.68 12.21 24.38
CA VAL A 128 -6.40 11.59 24.75
C VAL A 128 -5.38 12.71 24.86
N VAL A 129 -4.77 12.83 26.02
CA VAL A 129 -3.80 13.90 26.28
C VAL A 129 -2.48 13.34 26.75
N TYR A 130 -1.41 14.07 26.46
CA TYR A 130 -0.13 13.75 27.09
C TYR A 130 -0.22 14.11 28.58
N GLU A 131 -0.55 15.36 28.88
CA GLU A 131 -0.69 15.93 30.23
C GLU A 131 -2.13 16.42 30.44
N HIS A 132 -2.75 16.09 31.58
CA HIS A 132 -4.07 16.62 31.95
C HIS A 132 -3.93 17.87 32.84
N ASP A 133 -4.26 19.04 32.30
CA ASP A 133 -4.15 20.34 32.99
C ASP A 133 -5.47 21.12 33.11
N ALA A 134 -6.54 20.69 32.42
CA ALA A 134 -7.86 21.31 32.49
C ALA A 134 -9.01 20.31 32.26
N GLU A 135 -10.13 20.55 32.94
CA GLU A 135 -11.40 19.88 32.63
C GLU A 135 -12.05 20.51 31.39
N VAL A 136 -12.45 19.68 30.43
CA VAL A 136 -12.96 20.14 29.14
C VAL A 136 -14.37 19.62 28.87
N LYS A 137 -15.14 20.43 28.14
CA LYS A 137 -16.53 20.13 27.80
C LYS A 137 -16.79 20.39 26.33
N THR A 138 -17.68 19.61 25.76
CA THR A 138 -18.24 19.89 24.42
C THR A 138 -19.13 21.12 24.46
N ARG A 139 -19.58 21.55 23.27
CA ARG A 139 -20.54 22.64 23.13
C ARG A 139 -21.82 22.43 23.91
N GLN A 140 -22.31 21.18 24.00
CA GLN A 140 -23.50 20.85 24.78
C GLN A 140 -23.25 20.74 26.29
N GLY A 141 -22.03 21.07 26.76
CA GLY A 141 -21.66 21.02 28.17
C GLY A 141 -21.33 19.61 28.67
N ARG A 142 -21.24 18.61 27.78
CA ARG A 142 -20.86 17.25 28.13
C ARG A 142 -19.38 17.21 28.51
N ALA A 143 -19.08 16.74 29.71
CA ALA A 143 -17.70 16.46 30.13
C ALA A 143 -17.12 15.35 29.24
N LEU A 144 -15.92 15.58 28.71
CA LEU A 144 -15.25 14.60 27.87
C LEU A 144 -14.49 13.59 28.74
N PRO A 145 -14.75 12.28 28.56
CA PRO A 145 -13.86 11.26 29.10
C PRO A 145 -12.44 11.52 28.59
N THR A 146 -11.50 11.75 29.50
CA THR A 146 -10.12 12.12 29.17
C THR A 146 -9.16 11.07 29.69
N VAL A 147 -8.19 10.65 28.88
CA VAL A 147 -7.12 9.71 29.27
C VAL A 147 -5.79 10.43 29.16
N GLU A 148 -5.01 10.40 30.24
CA GLU A 148 -3.64 10.92 30.29
C GLU A 148 -2.63 9.81 29.96
N LEU A 149 -1.66 10.13 29.10
CA LEU A 149 -0.65 9.20 28.63
C LEU A 149 0.78 9.47 29.14
N MET A 150 1.06 10.61 29.80
CA MET A 150 2.42 10.97 30.24
C MET A 150 3.10 9.87 31.05
N SER A 151 2.39 9.27 32.01
CA SER A 151 2.88 8.17 32.86
C SER A 151 2.82 6.79 32.20
N ARG A 152 2.23 6.67 31.00
CA ARG A 152 2.00 5.41 30.28
C ARG A 152 2.85 5.25 29.03
N VAL A 153 3.51 6.32 28.58
CA VAL A 153 4.42 6.30 27.43
C VAL A 153 5.85 6.20 27.92
N SER A 154 6.61 5.26 27.37
CA SER A 154 8.03 5.11 27.68
C SER A 154 8.81 6.33 27.19
N THR A 155 9.58 6.95 28.10
CA THR A 155 10.52 8.03 27.77
C THR A 155 11.56 7.60 26.73
N ASP A 156 11.96 6.32 26.74
CA ASP A 156 12.89 5.76 25.75
C ASP A 156 12.27 5.71 24.35
N SER A 157 10.95 5.50 24.25
CA SER A 157 10.23 5.53 22.97
C SER A 157 10.18 6.94 22.37
N ILE A 158 9.94 7.95 23.22
CA ILE A 158 10.00 9.37 22.83
C ILE A 158 11.43 9.74 22.39
N ALA A 159 12.44 9.30 23.17
CA ALA A 159 13.85 9.51 22.86
C ALA A 159 14.24 8.90 21.51
N LEU A 160 13.83 7.65 21.27
CA LEU A 160 14.10 6.92 20.04
C LEU A 160 13.44 7.59 18.83
N HIS A 161 12.16 7.95 18.93
CA HIS A 161 11.46 8.65 17.85
C HIS A 161 12.18 9.94 17.47
N HIS A 162 12.53 10.75 18.46
CA HIS A 162 13.26 12.00 18.24
C HIS A 162 14.64 11.77 17.59
N ALA A 163 15.37 10.72 18.00
CA ALA A 163 16.64 10.36 17.37
C ALA A 163 16.45 9.90 15.91
N LEU A 164 15.40 9.14 15.63
CA LEU A 164 15.05 8.71 14.27
C LEU A 164 14.73 9.90 13.38
N MET A 165 13.91 10.85 13.83
CA MET A 165 13.51 12.00 13.01
C MET A 165 14.64 12.99 12.70
N ARG A 166 15.71 13.00 13.52
CA ARG A 166 16.94 13.73 13.20
C ARG A 166 17.84 12.99 12.20
N GLY A 167 17.58 11.72 11.94
CA GLY A 167 18.38 10.89 11.05
C GLY A 167 18.29 11.35 9.60
N GLN A 168 19.44 11.71 9.02
CA GLN A 168 19.55 11.99 7.59
C GLN A 168 19.93 10.70 6.85
N GLY A 169 18.93 9.98 6.37
CA GLY A 169 19.12 8.75 5.61
C GLY A 169 17.90 8.45 4.74
N PHE A 170 18.04 7.53 3.79
CA PHE A 170 16.92 7.09 2.95
C PHE A 170 15.70 6.67 3.78
N VAL A 171 15.93 5.98 4.90
CA VAL A 171 14.96 5.78 5.97
C VAL A 171 15.58 6.10 7.33
N PRO A 172 14.87 6.80 8.23
CA PRO A 172 15.35 7.17 9.58
C PRO A 172 15.97 6.02 10.39
N CYS A 173 15.38 4.83 10.29
CA CYS A 173 15.79 3.66 11.04
C CYS A 173 16.88 2.82 10.35
N ALA A 174 17.45 3.28 9.23
CA ALA A 174 18.41 2.51 8.43
C ALA A 174 19.56 1.92 9.26
N ASN A 175 20.02 2.66 10.26
CA ASN A 175 21.13 2.23 11.12
C ASN A 175 20.77 1.10 12.09
N LEU A 176 19.49 0.95 12.41
CA LEU A 176 18.98 -0.06 13.34
C LEU A 176 18.61 -1.37 12.64
N LEU A 177 18.42 -1.36 11.32
CA LEU A 177 17.96 -2.53 10.56
C LEU A 177 18.85 -3.75 10.82
N GLY A 178 20.18 -3.63 10.70
CA GLY A 178 21.07 -4.78 10.93
C GLY A 178 21.09 -5.35 12.36
N GLN A 179 20.34 -4.78 13.30
CA GLN A 179 20.17 -5.30 14.66
C GLN A 179 18.88 -6.14 14.82
N LEU A 180 17.95 -6.09 13.85
CA LEU A 180 16.71 -6.84 13.97
C LEU A 180 16.95 -8.32 13.63
N ASP A 181 16.18 -9.17 14.30
CA ASP A 181 16.18 -10.61 14.07
C ASP A 181 15.78 -10.90 12.61
N PRO A 182 16.64 -11.59 11.84
CA PRO A 182 16.34 -12.09 10.50
C PRO A 182 14.98 -12.76 10.37
N LEU A 183 14.64 -13.63 11.32
CA LEU A 183 13.43 -14.44 11.26
C LEU A 183 12.18 -13.59 11.43
N ARG A 184 12.24 -12.60 12.34
CA ARG A 184 11.13 -11.66 12.51
C ARG A 184 10.93 -10.80 11.28
N THR A 185 12.02 -10.46 10.61
CA THR A 185 12.00 -9.62 9.41
C THR A 185 11.37 -10.35 8.23
N SER A 186 11.76 -11.60 7.95
CA SER A 186 11.20 -12.39 6.85
C SER A 186 9.70 -12.64 7.08
N THR A 187 9.30 -13.11 8.26
CA THR A 187 7.87 -13.32 8.58
C THR A 187 7.06 -12.03 8.50
N TRP A 188 7.64 -10.89 8.87
CA TRP A 188 6.98 -9.59 8.69
C TRP A 188 6.81 -9.24 7.21
N LEU A 189 7.82 -9.47 6.38
CA LEU A 189 7.76 -9.20 4.95
C LEU A 189 6.75 -10.13 4.24
N GLU A 190 6.73 -11.43 4.55
CA GLU A 190 5.69 -12.35 4.08
C GLU A 190 4.29 -11.83 4.39
N ARG A 191 4.07 -11.34 5.62
CA ARG A 191 2.79 -10.73 6.00
C ARG A 191 2.48 -9.48 5.18
N VAL A 192 3.46 -8.60 4.95
CA VAL A 192 3.28 -7.39 4.12
C VAL A 192 2.94 -7.76 2.67
N LEU A 193 3.48 -8.87 2.15
CA LEU A 193 3.11 -9.41 0.84
C LEU A 193 1.66 -9.83 0.79
N ILE A 194 1.20 -10.58 1.78
CA ILE A 194 -0.19 -11.00 1.89
C ILE A 194 -1.11 -9.78 1.99
N GLU A 195 -0.81 -8.82 2.87
CA GLU A 195 -1.60 -7.59 3.02
C GLU A 195 -1.68 -6.79 1.71
N ARG A 196 -0.58 -6.73 0.94
CA ARG A 196 -0.57 -6.08 -0.39
C ARG A 196 -1.42 -6.83 -1.40
N LEU A 197 -1.34 -8.16 -1.42
CA LEU A 197 -2.14 -9.00 -2.31
C LEU A 197 -3.63 -8.84 -1.98
N GLU A 198 -4.01 -8.94 -0.70
CA GLU A 198 -5.38 -8.72 -0.23
C GLU A 198 -5.94 -7.36 -0.66
N ARG A 199 -5.17 -6.28 -0.49
CA ARG A 199 -5.59 -4.95 -0.95
C ARG A 199 -5.87 -4.91 -2.45
N LYS A 200 -4.97 -5.47 -3.27
CA LYS A 200 -5.15 -5.53 -4.72
C LYS A 200 -6.34 -6.41 -5.11
N THR A 201 -6.53 -7.53 -4.41
CA THR A 201 -7.65 -8.45 -4.61
C THR A 201 -8.99 -7.75 -4.34
N ILE A 202 -9.09 -6.94 -3.28
CA ILE A 202 -10.32 -6.17 -2.99
C ILE A 202 -10.68 -5.23 -4.16
N GLU A 203 -9.70 -4.57 -4.76
CA GLU A 203 -9.93 -3.72 -5.94
C GLU A 203 -10.45 -4.54 -7.13
N VAL A 204 -9.90 -5.72 -7.37
CA VAL A 204 -10.36 -6.62 -8.45
C VAL A 204 -11.77 -7.11 -8.20
N GLU A 205 -12.11 -7.51 -6.99
CA GLU A 205 -13.46 -8.01 -6.68
C GLU A 205 -14.53 -6.94 -6.84
N ALA A 206 -14.22 -5.69 -6.45
CA ALA A 206 -15.10 -4.56 -6.68
C ALA A 206 -15.32 -4.34 -8.19
N LEU A 207 -14.25 -4.38 -8.98
CA LEU A 207 -14.31 -4.26 -10.43
C LEU A 207 -15.10 -5.42 -11.07
N TYR A 208 -14.87 -6.67 -10.65
CA TYR A 208 -15.60 -7.84 -11.13
C TYR A 208 -17.11 -7.70 -10.92
N LYS A 209 -17.53 -7.21 -9.74
CA LYS A 209 -18.94 -6.93 -9.45
C LYS A 209 -19.49 -5.80 -10.32
N GLN A 210 -18.73 -4.73 -10.52
CA GLN A 210 -19.11 -3.61 -11.38
C GLN A 210 -19.28 -4.07 -12.85
N LEU A 211 -18.45 -5.01 -13.29
CA LEU A 211 -18.51 -5.61 -14.62
C LEU A 211 -19.45 -6.83 -14.69
N HIS A 212 -20.43 -6.90 -13.79
CA HIS A 212 -21.49 -7.92 -13.76
C HIS A 212 -21.00 -9.38 -13.74
N GLY A 213 -19.81 -9.60 -13.17
CA GLY A 213 -19.22 -10.92 -13.02
C GLY A 213 -18.58 -11.47 -14.29
N ASP A 214 -18.12 -10.64 -15.21
CA ASP A 214 -17.36 -11.07 -16.40
C ASP A 214 -15.85 -11.18 -16.09
N PRO A 215 -15.27 -12.41 -16.07
CA PRO A 215 -13.84 -12.59 -15.79
C PRO A 215 -12.92 -12.02 -16.86
N ALA A 216 -13.31 -12.11 -18.14
CA ALA A 216 -12.47 -11.68 -19.26
C ALA A 216 -12.43 -10.15 -19.34
N GLU A 217 -13.57 -9.48 -19.18
CA GLU A 217 -13.66 -8.02 -19.08
C GLU A 217 -12.88 -7.52 -17.85
N THR A 218 -12.98 -8.21 -16.71
CA THR A 218 -12.22 -7.87 -15.50
C THR A 218 -10.71 -7.93 -15.74
N LEU A 219 -10.21 -9.01 -16.34
CA LEU A 219 -8.79 -9.12 -16.65
C LEU A 219 -8.36 -8.09 -17.70
N TYR A 220 -9.18 -7.78 -18.70
CA TYR A 220 -8.91 -6.72 -19.67
C TYR A 220 -8.69 -5.37 -18.98
N HIS A 221 -9.57 -4.97 -18.07
CA HIS A 221 -9.44 -3.73 -17.31
C HIS A 221 -8.18 -3.73 -16.44
N MET A 222 -7.85 -4.85 -15.78
CA MET A 222 -6.65 -4.97 -14.97
C MET A 222 -5.37 -4.89 -15.79
N LEU A 223 -5.34 -5.55 -16.96
CA LEU A 223 -4.23 -5.47 -17.92
C LEU A 223 -4.07 -4.04 -18.42
N ALA A 224 -5.14 -3.39 -18.87
CA ALA A 224 -5.10 -2.01 -19.34
C ALA A 224 -4.47 -1.09 -18.29
N ARG A 225 -4.98 -1.11 -17.04
CA ARG A 225 -4.41 -0.31 -15.94
C ARG A 225 -2.92 -0.61 -15.72
N ALA A 226 -2.51 -1.88 -15.78
CA ALA A 226 -1.11 -2.26 -15.62
C ALA A 226 -0.20 -1.78 -16.77
N PHE A 227 -0.69 -1.74 -18.02
CA PHE A 227 0.03 -1.11 -19.14
C PHE A 227 0.31 0.38 -18.90
N GLY A 228 -0.57 1.05 -18.14
CA GLY A 228 -0.40 2.44 -17.73
C GLY A 228 0.68 2.69 -16.67
N LEU A 229 1.25 1.63 -16.07
CA LEU A 229 2.18 1.72 -14.94
C LEU A 229 1.60 2.62 -13.83
N LYS A 230 2.43 3.23 -12.98
CA LYS A 230 1.95 4.15 -11.94
C LYS A 230 1.31 5.44 -12.49
N VAL A 231 1.85 5.98 -13.59
CA VAL A 231 1.54 7.35 -14.03
C VAL A 231 0.28 7.43 -14.87
N ASN A 232 0.05 6.44 -15.73
CA ASN A 232 -1.07 6.39 -16.68
C ASN A 232 -2.06 5.25 -16.38
N ALA A 233 -1.99 4.57 -15.23
CA ALA A 233 -2.95 3.53 -14.87
C ALA A 233 -4.41 4.00 -14.95
N GLU A 234 -4.69 5.21 -14.46
CA GLU A 234 -6.04 5.76 -14.50
C GLU A 234 -6.52 6.09 -15.93
N PRO A 235 -5.75 6.81 -16.78
CA PRO A 235 -6.06 6.95 -18.20
C PRO A 235 -6.35 5.64 -18.93
N PHE A 236 -5.53 4.60 -18.70
CA PHE A 236 -5.78 3.28 -19.29
C PHE A 236 -7.04 2.60 -18.72
N GLY A 237 -7.34 2.78 -17.43
CA GLY A 237 -8.58 2.32 -16.83
C GLY A 237 -9.80 2.99 -17.45
N MET A 238 -9.73 4.31 -17.71
CA MET A 238 -10.78 5.04 -18.42
C MET A 238 -10.94 4.55 -19.86
N LEU A 239 -9.82 4.26 -20.56
CA LEU A 239 -9.85 3.68 -21.90
C LEU A 239 -10.60 2.34 -21.92
N ALA A 240 -10.30 1.44 -20.98
CA ALA A 240 -11.00 0.15 -20.88
C ALA A 240 -12.51 0.33 -20.65
N HIS A 241 -12.92 1.26 -19.77
CA HIS A 241 -14.34 1.59 -19.58
C HIS A 241 -14.99 2.18 -20.84
N ALA A 242 -14.27 2.98 -21.61
CA ALA A 242 -14.78 3.61 -22.82
C ALA A 242 -14.82 2.66 -24.04
N LEU A 243 -14.20 1.48 -23.93
CA LEU A 243 -14.07 0.52 -25.02
C LEU A 243 -14.22 -0.91 -24.49
N PRO A 244 -15.47 -1.43 -24.39
CA PRO A 244 -15.72 -2.78 -23.91
C PRO A 244 -14.94 -3.83 -24.71
N LEU A 245 -14.39 -4.83 -24.03
CA LEU A 245 -13.56 -5.89 -24.61
C LEU A 245 -14.25 -6.55 -25.81
N ARG A 246 -15.53 -6.89 -25.67
CA ARG A 246 -16.35 -7.51 -26.73
C ARG A 246 -16.34 -6.72 -28.04
N THR A 247 -16.19 -5.39 -27.99
CA THR A 247 -16.15 -4.54 -29.19
C THR A 247 -14.80 -4.68 -29.87
N VAL A 248 -13.71 -4.67 -29.10
CA VAL A 248 -12.35 -4.85 -29.63
C VAL A 248 -12.18 -6.23 -30.27
N LEU A 249 -12.69 -7.27 -29.61
CA LEU A 249 -12.56 -8.65 -30.07
C LEU A 249 -13.22 -8.91 -31.44
N LYS A 250 -14.22 -8.13 -31.84
CA LYS A 250 -14.83 -8.22 -33.19
C LYS A 250 -13.85 -7.90 -34.32
N TYR A 251 -12.77 -7.18 -34.02
CA TYR A 251 -11.81 -6.68 -35.01
C TYR A 251 -10.38 -7.15 -34.74
N ARG A 252 -10.19 -8.09 -33.80
CA ARG A 252 -8.87 -8.58 -33.35
C ARG A 252 -8.01 -9.16 -34.46
N ASP A 253 -8.61 -9.67 -35.53
CA ASP A 253 -7.88 -10.24 -36.67
C ASP A 253 -7.35 -9.14 -37.62
N ASN A 254 -7.57 -7.86 -37.30
CA ASN A 254 -7.11 -6.71 -38.06
C ASN A 254 -6.41 -5.70 -37.14
N ALA A 255 -5.08 -5.61 -37.30
CA ALA A 255 -4.23 -4.72 -36.51
C ALA A 255 -4.65 -3.25 -36.61
N LEU A 256 -4.89 -2.77 -37.84
CA LEU A 256 -5.25 -1.37 -38.09
C LEU A 256 -6.55 -1.01 -37.38
N ARG A 257 -7.57 -1.86 -37.46
CA ARG A 257 -8.87 -1.61 -36.80
C ARG A 257 -8.80 -1.71 -35.29
N THR A 258 -8.04 -2.67 -34.77
CA THR A 258 -7.84 -2.82 -33.32
C THR A 258 -7.13 -1.60 -32.74
N GLU A 259 -6.06 -1.15 -33.40
CA GLU A 259 -5.35 0.07 -33.01
C GLU A 259 -6.22 1.33 -33.19
N ALA A 260 -7.01 1.42 -34.27
CA ALA A 260 -7.92 2.54 -34.49
C ALA A 260 -8.94 2.68 -33.36
N LEU A 261 -9.54 1.57 -32.92
CA LEU A 261 -10.43 1.56 -31.76
C LEU A 261 -9.73 2.08 -30.50
N LEU A 262 -8.55 1.55 -30.18
CA LEU A 262 -7.84 1.90 -28.95
C LEU A 262 -7.32 3.34 -28.95
N PHE A 263 -6.66 3.78 -30.02
CA PHE A 263 -6.14 5.15 -30.12
C PHE A 263 -7.24 6.19 -30.23
N GLY A 264 -8.29 5.88 -30.98
CA GLY A 264 -9.43 6.77 -31.11
C GLY A 264 -10.22 6.89 -29.81
N GLN A 265 -10.43 5.79 -29.08
CA GLN A 265 -11.07 5.86 -27.75
C GLN A 265 -10.17 6.45 -26.67
N ALA A 266 -8.85 6.37 -26.82
CA ALA A 266 -7.91 7.15 -26.01
C ALA A 266 -7.96 8.65 -26.34
N GLY A 267 -8.63 9.04 -27.42
CA GLY A 267 -8.72 10.40 -27.93
C GLY A 267 -7.40 10.91 -28.52
N LEU A 268 -6.45 10.02 -28.81
CA LEU A 268 -5.14 10.35 -29.35
C LEU A 268 -5.15 10.56 -30.87
N LEU A 269 -6.31 10.41 -31.52
CA LEU A 269 -6.50 10.63 -32.95
C LEU A 269 -7.15 11.98 -33.29
N HIS A 270 -7.38 12.87 -32.31
CA HIS A 270 -8.03 14.18 -32.52
C HIS A 270 -7.04 15.31 -32.83
N VAL A 271 -6.13 15.06 -33.78
CA VAL A 271 -5.16 16.04 -34.29
C VAL A 271 -4.96 15.82 -35.79
N ASP A 272 -4.50 16.84 -36.51
CA ASP A 272 -4.13 16.69 -37.91
C ASP A 272 -2.78 15.99 -38.02
N PHE A 273 -2.74 14.85 -38.73
CA PHE A 273 -1.52 14.07 -38.91
C PHE A 273 -0.94 14.21 -40.32
N VAL A 274 0.38 14.11 -40.40
CA VAL A 274 1.14 14.11 -41.65
C VAL A 274 1.37 12.68 -42.16
N ASP A 275 1.72 11.73 -41.29
CA ASP A 275 1.99 10.36 -41.68
C ASP A 275 0.73 9.66 -42.21
N ASP A 276 0.89 8.70 -43.13
CA ASP A 276 -0.23 7.94 -43.70
C ASP A 276 -0.90 7.03 -42.67
N HIS A 277 -0.11 6.40 -41.80
CA HIS A 277 -0.62 5.43 -40.82
C HIS A 277 -1.65 6.02 -39.82
N PRO A 278 -1.36 7.11 -39.08
CA PRO A 278 -2.35 7.70 -38.18
C PRO A 278 -3.56 8.28 -38.92
N ARG A 279 -3.42 8.73 -40.18
CA ARG A 279 -4.57 9.13 -41.02
C ARG A 279 -5.47 7.94 -41.36
N GLN A 280 -4.91 6.77 -41.62
CA GLN A 280 -5.70 5.53 -41.80
C GLN A 280 -6.40 5.14 -40.49
N LEU A 281 -5.74 5.26 -39.33
CA LEU A 281 -6.36 5.00 -38.03
C LEU A 281 -7.54 5.95 -37.77
N GLN A 282 -7.43 7.23 -38.14
CA GLN A 282 -8.54 8.20 -38.02
C GLN A 282 -9.75 7.79 -38.85
N GLN A 283 -9.53 7.39 -40.10
CA GLN A 283 -10.60 6.98 -41.01
C GLN A 283 -11.33 5.73 -40.50
N GLU A 284 -10.58 4.69 -40.09
CA GLU A 284 -11.15 3.47 -39.53
C GLU A 284 -11.86 3.75 -38.20
N HIS A 285 -11.29 4.57 -37.32
CA HIS A 285 -11.95 4.91 -36.05
C HIS A 285 -13.24 5.68 -36.27
N ALA A 286 -13.30 6.64 -37.19
CA ALA A 286 -14.53 7.38 -37.49
C ALA A 286 -15.68 6.45 -37.90
N LEU A 287 -15.39 5.47 -38.75
CA LEU A 287 -16.36 4.45 -39.16
C LEU A 287 -16.80 3.58 -37.97
N LEU A 288 -15.83 3.03 -37.22
CA LEU A 288 -16.11 2.11 -36.12
C LEU A 288 -16.81 2.79 -34.94
N ALA A 289 -16.44 4.03 -34.64
CA ALA A 289 -17.07 4.83 -33.60
C ALA A 289 -18.53 5.12 -33.95
N HIS A 290 -18.82 5.43 -35.22
CA HIS A 290 -20.20 5.58 -35.69
C HIS A 290 -20.98 4.27 -35.57
N MET A 291 -20.41 3.15 -36.01
CA MET A 291 -21.07 1.84 -35.98
C MET A 291 -21.40 1.34 -34.56
N HIS A 292 -20.54 1.61 -33.58
CA HIS A 292 -20.71 1.12 -32.19
C HIS A 292 -21.17 2.20 -31.22
N GLY A 293 -21.47 3.41 -31.69
CA GLY A 293 -21.90 4.54 -30.85
C GLY A 293 -20.85 4.97 -29.84
N LEU A 294 -19.56 4.85 -30.19
CA LEU A 294 -18.45 5.10 -29.27
C LEU A 294 -18.25 6.60 -29.06
N ARG A 295 -17.93 6.97 -27.82
CA ARG A 295 -17.53 8.31 -27.44
C ARG A 295 -16.11 8.25 -26.86
N PRO A 296 -15.14 8.98 -27.41
CA PRO A 296 -13.77 8.99 -26.91
C PRO A 296 -13.67 9.44 -25.45
N ALA A 297 -12.69 8.92 -24.73
CA ALA A 297 -12.36 9.40 -23.39
C ALA A 297 -11.70 10.80 -23.43
N PRO A 298 -11.81 11.61 -22.37
CA PRO A 298 -11.14 12.91 -22.31
C PRO A 298 -9.61 12.81 -22.43
N VAL A 299 -9.04 13.45 -23.45
CA VAL A 299 -7.61 13.39 -23.83
C VAL A 299 -6.65 13.89 -22.74
N ALA A 300 -7.11 14.83 -21.90
CA ALA A 300 -6.27 15.57 -20.96
C ALA A 300 -5.61 14.71 -19.85
N ALA A 301 -5.98 13.43 -19.74
CA ALA A 301 -5.46 12.54 -18.71
C ALA A 301 -4.09 11.93 -19.05
N TRP A 302 -3.70 11.86 -20.33
CA TRP A 302 -2.48 11.17 -20.77
C TRP A 302 -1.20 11.95 -20.46
N LYS A 303 -0.28 11.34 -19.72
CA LYS A 303 1.00 11.92 -19.34
C LYS A 303 2.14 11.31 -20.14
N PHE A 304 2.91 12.16 -20.82
CA PHE A 304 4.13 11.79 -21.55
C PHE A 304 5.42 12.29 -20.85
N GLY A 305 5.30 13.18 -19.86
CA GLY A 305 6.43 13.76 -19.15
C GLY A 305 7.05 12.83 -18.09
N ARG A 306 8.36 13.00 -17.84
CA ARG A 306 9.13 12.29 -16.79
C ARG A 306 9.10 10.77 -16.91
N MET A 307 9.01 10.25 -18.13
CA MET A 307 9.05 8.82 -18.43
C MET A 307 9.93 8.52 -19.64
N ARG A 308 10.44 7.29 -19.74
CA ARG A 308 11.23 6.84 -20.90
C ARG A 308 10.31 6.68 -22.12
N PRO A 309 10.76 6.99 -23.35
CA PRO A 309 9.92 6.90 -24.56
C PRO A 309 9.25 5.53 -24.77
N VAL A 310 9.95 4.43 -24.45
CA VAL A 310 9.40 3.05 -24.51
C VAL A 310 8.18 2.83 -23.59
N ASN A 311 7.93 3.73 -22.63
CA ASN A 311 6.79 3.67 -21.73
C ASN A 311 5.66 4.61 -22.13
N PHE A 312 5.81 5.41 -23.20
CA PHE A 312 4.79 6.37 -23.61
C PHE A 312 3.44 5.67 -23.86
N PRO A 313 2.31 6.35 -23.54
CA PRO A 313 0.97 5.84 -23.79
C PRO A 313 0.79 5.26 -25.19
N THR A 314 1.32 5.93 -26.20
CA THR A 314 1.29 5.50 -27.61
C THR A 314 1.86 4.10 -27.81
N VAL A 315 3.09 3.86 -27.31
CA VAL A 315 3.74 2.54 -27.39
C VAL A 315 2.99 1.50 -26.56
N ARG A 316 2.50 1.88 -25.37
CA ARG A 316 1.80 0.97 -24.47
C ARG A 316 0.42 0.56 -24.99
N ILE A 317 -0.29 1.46 -25.65
CA ILE A 317 -1.57 1.17 -26.32
C ILE A 317 -1.32 0.24 -27.51
N ALA A 318 -0.29 0.51 -28.32
CA ALA A 318 0.05 -0.38 -29.43
C ALA A 318 0.42 -1.79 -28.95
N GLN A 319 1.18 -1.91 -27.86
CA GLN A 319 1.45 -3.22 -27.24
C GLN A 319 0.18 -3.88 -26.71
N LEU A 320 -0.69 -3.14 -26.02
CA LEU A 320 -1.97 -3.66 -25.56
C LEU A 320 -2.80 -4.19 -26.73
N ALA A 321 -2.87 -3.47 -27.85
CA ALA A 321 -3.55 -3.93 -29.06
C ALA A 321 -3.06 -5.32 -29.48
N GLN A 322 -1.74 -5.52 -29.51
CA GLN A 322 -1.11 -6.79 -29.91
C GLN A 322 -1.41 -7.92 -28.93
N LEU A 323 -1.53 -7.62 -27.63
CA LEU A 323 -1.99 -8.60 -26.65
C LEU A 323 -3.45 -9.00 -26.92
N LEU A 324 -4.34 -8.03 -27.14
CA LEU A 324 -5.76 -8.29 -27.41
C LEU A 324 -5.97 -9.09 -28.69
N MET A 325 -5.15 -8.87 -29.70
CA MET A 325 -5.18 -9.61 -30.96
C MET A 325 -4.73 -11.06 -30.82
N ARG A 326 -3.78 -11.33 -29.92
CA ARG A 326 -3.27 -12.69 -29.68
C ARG A 326 -4.17 -13.55 -28.82
N CYS A 327 -5.02 -12.93 -28.01
CA CYS A 327 -5.94 -13.67 -27.16
C CYS A 327 -7.18 -14.07 -27.97
N ASP A 328 -7.57 -15.34 -27.92
CA ASP A 328 -8.79 -15.87 -28.56
C ASP A 328 -10.11 -15.31 -27.95
N GLY A 329 -10.00 -14.26 -27.14
CA GLY A 329 -11.11 -13.51 -26.56
C GLY A 329 -11.42 -13.82 -25.09
N SER A 330 -10.78 -14.84 -24.50
CA SER A 330 -11.06 -15.23 -23.11
C SER A 330 -9.95 -14.93 -22.11
N PHE A 331 -8.73 -14.63 -22.58
CA PHE A 331 -7.51 -14.53 -21.76
C PHE A 331 -7.26 -15.75 -20.85
N THR A 332 -7.94 -16.88 -21.09
CA THR A 332 -7.92 -18.05 -20.23
C THR A 332 -6.50 -18.55 -19.98
N ALA A 333 -5.67 -18.60 -21.04
CA ALA A 333 -4.27 -19.01 -20.94
C ALA A 333 -3.46 -18.14 -19.95
N LEU A 334 -3.75 -16.84 -19.82
CA LEU A 334 -3.04 -15.99 -18.85
C LEU A 334 -3.40 -16.31 -17.40
N LEU A 335 -4.57 -16.91 -17.15
CA LEU A 335 -5.03 -17.26 -15.79
C LEU A 335 -4.79 -18.73 -15.43
N GLU A 336 -4.66 -19.61 -16.42
CA GLU A 336 -4.54 -21.06 -16.21
C GLU A 336 -3.11 -21.58 -16.20
N THR A 337 -2.14 -20.80 -16.68
CA THR A 337 -0.72 -21.15 -16.65
C THR A 337 -0.14 -21.21 -15.23
N ASP A 338 0.68 -22.24 -14.97
CA ASP A 338 1.38 -22.47 -13.69
C ASP A 338 2.79 -21.87 -13.64
N THR A 339 3.38 -21.53 -14.79
CA THR A 339 4.78 -21.08 -14.87
C THR A 339 4.92 -19.65 -15.38
N VAL A 340 5.82 -18.91 -14.75
CA VAL A 340 6.19 -17.57 -15.18
C VAL A 340 6.78 -17.58 -16.60
N ALA A 341 7.51 -18.64 -16.97
CA ALA A 341 8.08 -18.79 -18.30
C ALA A 341 7.03 -18.85 -19.42
N GLU A 342 5.92 -19.57 -19.22
CA GLU A 342 4.79 -19.59 -20.15
C GLU A 342 4.09 -18.23 -20.21
N LEU A 343 3.88 -17.56 -19.08
CA LEU A 343 3.33 -16.20 -19.08
C LEU A 343 4.21 -15.25 -19.88
N HIS A 344 5.54 -15.39 -19.80
CA HIS A 344 6.45 -14.61 -20.63
C HIS A 344 6.31 -14.89 -22.12
N HIS A 345 6.07 -16.14 -22.50
CA HIS A 345 5.80 -16.48 -23.89
C HIS A 345 4.49 -15.87 -24.39
N LEU A 346 3.42 -15.95 -23.58
CA LEU A 346 2.13 -15.34 -23.88
C LEU A 346 2.20 -13.81 -23.98
N LEU A 347 3.02 -13.18 -23.14
CA LEU A 347 3.24 -11.73 -23.09
C LEU A 347 4.35 -11.25 -24.04
N ASP A 348 4.91 -12.13 -24.87
CA ASP A 348 5.96 -11.78 -25.83
C ASP A 348 5.41 -11.07 -27.06
N ILE A 349 4.95 -9.83 -26.85
CA ILE A 349 4.24 -9.00 -27.81
C ILE A 349 5.09 -7.84 -28.31
N GLU A 350 4.84 -7.42 -29.54
CA GLU A 350 5.59 -6.35 -30.20
C GLU A 350 4.62 -5.44 -30.94
N ALA A 351 4.75 -4.12 -30.72
CA ALA A 351 3.91 -3.13 -31.40
C ALA A 351 4.04 -3.23 -32.93
N SER A 352 3.00 -2.79 -33.64
CA SER A 352 2.96 -2.83 -35.11
C SER A 352 4.09 -2.00 -35.76
N ALA A 353 4.31 -2.24 -37.06
CA ALA A 353 5.46 -1.75 -37.81
C ALA A 353 5.73 -0.25 -37.68
N TYR A 354 4.68 0.59 -37.67
CA TYR A 354 4.78 2.06 -37.52
C TYR A 354 5.54 2.46 -36.25
N TRP A 355 5.38 1.70 -35.16
CA TRP A 355 6.01 2.00 -33.88
C TRP A 355 7.49 1.61 -33.84
N THR A 356 8.00 0.88 -34.85
CA THR A 356 9.43 0.51 -34.92
C THR A 356 10.30 1.76 -34.91
N ASP A 357 9.96 2.78 -35.67
CA ASP A 357 10.66 4.05 -35.74
C ASP A 357 9.89 5.21 -35.10
N HIS A 358 8.73 4.99 -34.47
CA HIS A 358 7.98 6.03 -33.77
C HIS A 358 7.79 5.74 -32.28
N TYR A 359 7.95 6.77 -31.44
CA TYR A 359 7.47 6.72 -30.04
C TYR A 359 6.17 7.48 -29.85
N THR A 360 5.91 8.46 -30.72
CA THR A 360 4.69 9.26 -30.81
C THR A 360 4.39 9.46 -32.30
N PHE A 361 3.13 9.66 -32.65
CA PHE A 361 2.74 9.95 -34.03
C PHE A 361 3.52 11.15 -34.63
N ASP A 362 3.80 11.09 -35.93
CA ASP A 362 4.51 12.09 -36.74
C ASP A 362 5.90 12.49 -36.24
N ARG A 363 6.50 11.68 -35.36
CA ARG A 363 7.85 11.93 -34.83
C ARG A 363 8.74 10.71 -35.04
N PRO A 364 9.44 10.65 -36.19
CA PRO A 364 10.41 9.62 -36.46
C PRO A 364 11.52 9.61 -35.42
N SER A 365 12.07 8.43 -35.19
CA SER A 365 13.15 8.14 -34.27
C SER A 365 14.02 7.03 -34.85
N THR A 366 15.17 6.77 -34.23
CA THR A 366 16.00 5.65 -34.66
C THR A 366 15.21 4.34 -34.57
N PRO A 367 15.15 3.53 -35.66
CA PRO A 367 14.40 2.28 -35.68
C PRO A 367 14.82 1.34 -34.56
N ARG A 368 13.85 0.95 -33.73
CA ARG A 368 13.98 -0.01 -32.64
C ARG A 368 12.65 -0.75 -32.42
N PRO A 369 12.61 -2.08 -32.49
CA PRO A 369 11.43 -2.86 -32.15
C PRO A 369 10.86 -2.47 -30.79
N LYS A 370 9.54 -2.27 -30.71
CA LYS A 370 8.84 -1.89 -29.48
C LYS A 370 8.22 -3.12 -28.83
N ARG A 371 9.07 -4.09 -28.53
CA ARG A 371 8.71 -5.32 -27.83
C ARG A 371 8.47 -5.07 -26.34
N LEU A 372 7.49 -5.76 -25.76
CA LEU A 372 7.30 -5.77 -24.32
C LEU A 372 8.47 -6.52 -23.67
N GLY A 373 9.39 -5.78 -23.06
CA GLY A 373 10.54 -6.39 -22.37
C GLY A 373 10.13 -7.19 -21.13
N ARG A 374 11.03 -8.05 -20.65
CA ARG A 374 10.87 -8.92 -19.48
C ARG A 374 10.30 -8.19 -18.26
N ALA A 375 10.88 -7.05 -17.88
CA ALA A 375 10.41 -6.26 -16.75
C ALA A 375 8.97 -5.71 -16.93
N GLY A 376 8.57 -5.45 -18.18
CA GLY A 376 7.19 -5.05 -18.49
C GLY A 376 6.22 -6.23 -18.35
N ALA A 377 6.61 -7.41 -18.80
CA ALA A 377 5.82 -8.63 -18.61
C ALA A 377 5.71 -9.00 -17.12
N ASP A 378 6.81 -8.98 -16.37
CA ASP A 378 6.80 -9.19 -14.91
C ASP A 378 5.84 -8.20 -14.22
N HIS A 379 5.83 -6.93 -14.66
CA HIS A 379 4.91 -5.93 -14.13
C HIS A 379 3.44 -6.29 -14.37
N LEU A 380 3.08 -6.77 -15.57
CA LEU A 380 1.71 -7.22 -15.87
C LEU A 380 1.33 -8.45 -15.04
N ILE A 381 2.26 -9.40 -14.86
CA ILE A 381 2.03 -10.58 -14.03
C ILE A 381 1.70 -10.17 -12.59
N ILE A 382 2.54 -9.31 -11.98
CA ILE A 382 2.40 -8.86 -10.59
C ILE A 382 1.16 -7.99 -10.39
N ASN A 383 0.84 -7.11 -11.34
CA ASN A 383 -0.15 -6.05 -11.13
C ASN A 383 -1.52 -6.32 -11.74
N ALA A 384 -1.63 -7.26 -12.69
CA ALA A 384 -2.88 -7.63 -13.32
C ALA A 384 -3.20 -9.12 -13.15
N ILE A 385 -2.30 -10.02 -13.58
CA ILE A 385 -2.61 -11.45 -13.68
C ILE A 385 -2.76 -12.09 -12.30
N VAL A 386 -1.75 -11.98 -11.43
CA VAL A 386 -1.77 -12.59 -10.09
C VAL A 386 -2.93 -12.08 -9.23
N PRO A 387 -3.19 -10.75 -9.11
CA PRO A 387 -4.33 -10.28 -8.34
C PRO A 387 -5.67 -10.74 -8.91
N THR A 388 -5.78 -10.81 -10.24
CA THR A 388 -7.02 -11.26 -10.89
C THR A 388 -7.26 -12.75 -10.66
N LEU A 389 -6.23 -13.56 -10.82
CA LEU A 389 -6.27 -15.00 -10.55
C LEU A 389 -6.67 -15.27 -9.11
N PHE A 390 -6.06 -14.58 -8.14
CA PHE A 390 -6.36 -14.75 -6.73
C PHE A 390 -7.81 -14.32 -6.40
N ALA A 391 -8.26 -13.17 -6.92
CA ALA A 391 -9.62 -12.67 -6.71
C ALA A 391 -10.68 -13.58 -7.30
N LEU A 392 -10.51 -14.01 -8.56
CA LEU A 392 -11.45 -14.92 -9.22
C LEU A 392 -11.47 -16.29 -8.51
N GLY A 393 -10.30 -16.79 -8.09
CA GLY A 393 -10.20 -18.02 -7.30
C GLY A 393 -11.04 -17.94 -6.02
N ARG A 394 -10.93 -16.85 -5.27
CA ARG A 394 -11.72 -16.62 -4.05
C ARG A 394 -13.21 -16.51 -4.34
N LEU A 395 -13.60 -15.73 -5.35
CA LEU A 395 -15.00 -15.51 -5.72
C LEU A 395 -15.69 -16.77 -6.25
N GLN A 396 -14.95 -17.64 -6.93
CA GLN A 396 -15.47 -18.86 -7.56
C GLN A 396 -15.28 -20.13 -6.71
N GLY A 397 -14.72 -20.00 -5.50
CA GLY A 397 -14.48 -21.15 -4.60
C GLY A 397 -13.41 -22.12 -5.10
N ARG A 398 -12.38 -21.60 -5.78
CA ARG A 398 -11.25 -22.34 -6.38
C ARG A 398 -9.95 -22.03 -5.62
N PRO A 399 -9.70 -22.68 -4.47
CA PRO A 399 -8.50 -22.41 -3.65
C PRO A 399 -7.19 -22.64 -4.42
N GLU A 400 -7.17 -23.58 -5.37
CA GLU A 400 -6.03 -23.89 -6.24
C GLU A 400 -5.55 -22.68 -7.06
N ALA A 401 -6.47 -21.79 -7.46
CA ALA A 401 -6.11 -20.56 -8.15
C ALA A 401 -5.38 -19.57 -7.23
N GLY A 402 -5.74 -19.53 -5.95
CA GLY A 402 -5.05 -18.73 -4.94
C GLY A 402 -3.63 -19.23 -4.69
N GLU A 403 -3.45 -20.55 -4.57
CA GLU A 403 -2.13 -21.19 -4.43
C GLU A 403 -1.26 -20.93 -5.67
N ARG A 404 -1.82 -21.06 -6.87
CA ARG A 404 -1.12 -20.75 -8.12
C ARG A 404 -0.69 -19.29 -8.20
N ALA A 405 -1.55 -18.36 -7.79
CA ALA A 405 -1.21 -16.95 -7.77
C ALA A 405 -0.01 -16.65 -6.85
N LEU A 406 0.07 -17.31 -5.68
CA LEU A 406 1.23 -17.22 -4.79
C LEU A 406 2.46 -17.86 -5.43
N HIS A 407 2.33 -19.05 -6.02
CA HIS A 407 3.43 -19.75 -6.67
C HIS A 407 4.04 -18.96 -7.83
N LEU A 408 3.23 -18.25 -8.62
CA LEU A 408 3.70 -17.36 -9.68
C LEU A 408 4.51 -16.18 -9.12
N LEU A 409 4.10 -15.61 -7.98
CA LEU A 409 4.89 -14.57 -7.30
C LEU A 409 6.24 -15.10 -6.81
N GLU A 410 6.28 -16.36 -6.38
CA GLU A 410 7.52 -16.97 -5.87
C GLU A 410 8.58 -17.19 -6.97
N GLN A 411 8.13 -17.46 -8.20
CA GLN A 411 8.99 -17.68 -9.36
C GLN A 411 9.57 -16.37 -9.93
N LEU A 412 8.96 -15.22 -9.62
CA LEU A 412 9.39 -13.93 -10.16
C LEU A 412 10.65 -13.39 -9.45
N PRO A 413 11.55 -12.72 -10.18
CA PRO A 413 12.61 -11.96 -9.54
C PRO A 413 12.03 -10.67 -8.96
N ALA A 414 12.67 -10.17 -7.92
CA ALA A 414 12.46 -8.84 -7.38
C ALA A 414 12.32 -7.76 -8.47
N GLU A 415 11.34 -6.86 -8.31
CA GLU A 415 11.23 -5.69 -9.19
C GLU A 415 12.51 -4.85 -9.15
N HIS A 416 12.85 -4.19 -10.27
CA HIS A 416 14.03 -3.32 -10.32
C HIS A 416 13.63 -1.85 -10.34
N ASN A 417 13.52 -1.24 -9.16
CA ASN A 417 13.13 0.18 -9.01
C ASN A 417 14.09 0.96 -8.10
N GLN A 418 13.91 2.29 -8.05
CA GLN A 418 14.78 3.17 -7.27
C GLN A 418 14.74 2.89 -5.77
N LEU A 419 13.57 2.59 -5.22
CA LEU A 419 13.44 2.27 -3.80
C LEU A 419 14.18 0.98 -3.48
N LEU A 420 14.02 -0.07 -4.30
CA LEU A 420 14.70 -1.34 -4.11
C LEU A 420 16.22 -1.23 -4.25
N ARG A 421 16.71 -0.36 -5.14
CA ARG A 421 18.14 -0.03 -5.17
C ARG A 421 18.60 0.64 -3.87
N SER A 422 17.85 1.61 -3.34
CA SER A 422 18.17 2.27 -2.07
C SER A 422 18.16 1.29 -0.89
N TRP A 423 17.19 0.39 -0.83
CA TRP A 423 17.15 -0.69 0.17
C TRP A 423 18.29 -1.72 -0.03
N GLY A 424 18.64 -2.06 -1.27
CA GLY A 424 19.77 -2.92 -1.59
C GLY A 424 21.11 -2.33 -1.15
N GLN A 425 21.30 -1.02 -1.31
CA GLN A 425 22.50 -0.32 -0.82
C GLN A 425 22.65 -0.43 0.70
N LEU A 426 21.54 -0.40 1.45
CA LEU A 426 21.55 -0.63 2.91
C LEU A 426 21.94 -2.07 3.29
N ARG A 427 21.71 -3.06 2.42
CA ARG A 427 22.18 -4.45 2.62
C ARG A 427 23.69 -4.58 2.42
N HIS A 428 24.25 -3.90 1.41
CA HIS A 428 25.65 -4.07 1.00
C HIS A 428 26.65 -3.21 1.77
N SER A 429 26.23 -2.10 2.40
CA SER A 429 27.12 -1.19 3.13
C SER A 429 27.72 -1.75 4.43
N ARG A 430 27.44 -3.00 4.79
CA ARG A 430 27.93 -3.65 6.03
C ARG A 430 28.68 -4.95 5.75
N ARG A 431 29.94 -4.85 5.31
CA ARG A 431 30.88 -5.98 5.20
C ARG A 431 31.53 -6.40 6.55
N HIS A 432 31.25 -5.72 7.66
CA HIS A 432 31.91 -6.01 8.96
C HIS A 432 30.99 -6.36 10.16
N ARG A 433 29.66 -6.43 9.98
CA ARG A 433 28.73 -7.05 10.95
C ARG A 433 27.60 -7.69 10.16
N ARG A 434 27.12 -8.87 10.60
CA ARG A 434 26.22 -9.78 9.86
C ARG A 434 25.28 -9.04 8.91
N PRO A 435 25.29 -9.33 7.60
CA PRO A 435 24.47 -8.61 6.63
C PRO A 435 22.98 -8.77 6.96
N TRP A 436 22.21 -7.70 6.74
CA TRP A 436 20.74 -7.76 6.79
C TRP A 436 20.27 -8.82 5.80
N PRO A 437 19.66 -9.92 6.27
CA PRO A 437 18.94 -10.83 5.40
C PRO A 437 17.63 -10.10 5.12
N GLY A 438 17.72 -9.13 4.23
CA GLY A 438 16.53 -8.56 3.65
C GLY A 438 15.71 -9.65 2.96
N PRO A 439 14.63 -9.24 2.32
CA PRO A 439 13.67 -10.18 1.80
C PRO A 439 14.29 -11.33 0.98
N HIS A 440 13.77 -12.55 1.12
CA HIS A 440 14.00 -13.62 0.13
C HIS A 440 13.44 -13.14 -1.23
N ARG A 441 13.82 -13.78 -2.35
CA ARG A 441 13.51 -13.30 -3.73
C ARG A 441 12.05 -12.87 -3.94
N THR A 442 11.12 -13.48 -3.20
CA THR A 442 9.67 -13.29 -3.23
C THR A 442 9.17 -12.07 -2.46
N GLU A 443 9.95 -11.56 -1.50
CA GLU A 443 9.57 -10.49 -0.59
C GLU A 443 10.21 -9.13 -1.01
N GLU A 444 11.13 -9.11 -1.98
CA GLU A 444 11.74 -7.88 -2.50
C GLU A 444 10.74 -7.05 -3.31
N HIS A 445 9.59 -7.61 -3.70
CA HIS A 445 8.53 -6.87 -4.36
C HIS A 445 7.91 -5.76 -3.47
N LEU A 446 8.13 -5.80 -2.15
CA LEU A 446 7.33 -5.05 -1.16
C LEU A 446 7.75 -3.62 -0.89
N LEU A 447 8.89 -3.17 -1.41
CA LEU A 447 9.45 -1.87 -1.02
C LEU A 447 8.92 -0.73 -1.91
N HIS A 448 7.60 -0.60 -1.97
CA HIS A 448 6.86 0.61 -2.35
C HIS A 448 5.81 0.88 -1.26
N PRO A 449 5.64 2.15 -0.80
CA PRO A 449 5.07 2.44 0.52
C PRO A 449 3.59 1.98 0.61
N PRO A 450 3.15 1.57 1.81
CA PRO A 450 2.77 2.56 2.80
C PRO A 450 3.75 2.56 3.99
N GLN A 451 3.95 3.76 4.52
CA GLN A 451 4.45 4.10 5.85
C GLN A 451 5.07 2.96 6.67
N VAL A 452 6.38 3.12 6.92
CA VAL A 452 7.18 2.38 7.90
C VAL A 452 6.38 2.13 9.17
N LEU A 453 6.00 0.86 9.41
CA LEU A 453 5.32 0.41 10.61
C LEU A 453 6.28 -0.47 11.40
N ILE A 454 6.72 0.03 12.56
CA ILE A 454 7.61 -0.67 13.49
C ILE A 454 6.78 -1.67 14.31
N LEU A 455 7.12 -2.95 14.15
CA LEU A 455 6.99 -4.11 15.03
C LEU A 455 5.88 -4.13 16.11
N ARG A 456 4.89 -5.02 15.93
CA ARG A 456 4.08 -5.61 17.01
C ARG A 456 4.75 -6.87 17.54
N HIS A 457 4.96 -6.95 18.85
CA HIS A 457 5.02 -8.24 19.55
C HIS A 457 3.62 -8.59 20.04
N ARG A 458 2.97 -9.60 19.43
CA ARG A 458 1.89 -10.34 20.10
C ARG A 458 2.48 -11.66 20.56
N GLN A 459 2.48 -11.91 21.86
CA GLN A 459 2.60 -13.27 22.36
C GLN A 459 1.32 -14.04 21.98
N PRO A 460 1.42 -15.31 21.54
CA PRO A 460 0.25 -16.16 21.41
C PRO A 460 -0.30 -16.47 22.81
N VAL A 461 -1.55 -16.09 23.04
CA VAL A 461 -2.33 -16.60 24.19
C VAL A 461 -2.60 -18.07 23.92
N ALA A 462 -2.08 -18.95 24.77
CA ALA A 462 -2.33 -20.38 24.70
C ALA A 462 -3.84 -20.68 24.88
N PRO A 463 -4.40 -21.67 24.17
CA PRO A 463 -5.77 -22.09 24.39
C PRO A 463 -5.90 -22.73 25.78
N GLN A 464 -6.72 -22.15 26.64
CA GLN A 464 -7.14 -22.82 27.86
C GLN A 464 -8.04 -24.01 27.49
N HIS A 465 -7.51 -25.20 27.72
CA HIS A 465 -8.29 -26.43 27.80
C HIS A 465 -9.40 -26.27 28.85
N ARG A 466 -10.66 -26.28 28.42
CA ARG A 466 -11.77 -26.67 29.29
C ARG A 466 -11.71 -28.18 29.46
N GLN A 467 -11.14 -28.64 30.58
CA GLN A 467 -11.51 -29.93 31.14
C GLN A 467 -12.96 -29.83 31.61
N ILE A 468 -13.84 -30.53 30.90
CA ILE A 468 -15.12 -30.98 31.45
C ILE A 468 -14.81 -32.34 32.06
N GLY A 469 -15.01 -32.47 33.36
CA GLY A 469 -14.99 -33.73 34.07
C GLY A 469 -15.57 -33.52 35.45
N SER A 470 -16.73 -34.15 35.68
CA SER A 470 -17.30 -34.39 37.01
C SER A 470 -16.26 -34.84 38.02
#